data_AF-A0A9E0E8B8-F1
#
_entry.id   AF-A0A9E0E8B8-F1
#
_cell.length_a   1.000
_cell.length_b   1.000
_cell.length_c   1.000
_cell.angle_alpha   90.00
_cell.angle_beta   90.00
_cell.angle_gamma   90.00
#
_symmetry.space_group_name_H-M   'P 1'
#
loop_
_entity.id
_entity.type
_entity.pdbx_description
1 polymer ?
#
loop_
_entity_poly.entity_id
_entity_poly.type
_entity_poly.pdbx_seq_one_letter_code
_entity_poly.pdbx_strand_id
1 'polypeptide(L)'
;MNEVNELFTKENVEKIYVPDIVKDDLLSIIEEKLKKAGFYYRVAYRVKAPDSMLDKLILKDYRRPGTDNQDKKMQDLIGIRIILYYADDVEIVKNFLDTIFSMPGVWNTTEANEYEFRAMKINGIFKLPGYLSKTIVNPELGDYVDDTFEIQVRTNSFEGWHEIEHDMRYKGSAFGTGNEALARKMNSILATLELCDDSVVGLIEDLGHQHYKDRKWNYMLRCHYRLKFTREPLHPYIEEIFDEDTELAKKFYKFKREPLLRQLWDNTGDKGPEITVNNIVKIVNQIGPEDERLKEAFVKIEHEKKQETESVAKRRRFEPFKQLGSFMVFKADTYIDLSNLAMPDAFRKATGYIYSWVKSRYEDVFTDLPESAETYVNAEPGYSVNLSYDAENVYFSEKTTHLDTKIPTRVWISEAVICREGDRLKFTVSNRYAEPADRYRDNENVLFSRPNFFGEIADNIGIVDVERMRESVRYVEDSKDYDDLTTLIAEEERTFPVIVFMASDGRWLDKFDMNYFAYLVGYYAHIKMIRSPYESRKFAKDYGLKIDECADSITVFYPGREPYTSYKTDIFHTTFEVIKVEKRKYWNENGCRAYRRKLVSEIRENNVL
;
A
#
# COMPACT_ATOMS: atom_id res chain seq x y z
N MET A 1 21.94 8.58 -48.24
CA MET A 1 20.85 8.23 -47.30
C MET A 1 21.21 6.89 -46.72
N ASN A 2 21.43 6.83 -45.41
CA ASN A 2 21.70 5.57 -44.74
C ASN A 2 20.39 4.79 -44.66
N GLU A 3 20.29 3.66 -45.37
CA GLU A 3 19.16 2.75 -45.21
C GLU A 3 19.15 2.26 -43.76
N VAL A 4 18.05 2.52 -43.06
CA VAL A 4 17.79 2.01 -41.71
C VAL A 4 17.47 0.53 -41.85
N ASN A 5 18.01 -0.30 -40.96
CA ASN A 5 17.77 -1.73 -40.97
C ASN A 5 16.26 -2.04 -40.96
N GLU A 6 15.79 -2.82 -41.93
CA GLU A 6 14.36 -3.14 -42.12
C GLU A 6 13.76 -3.91 -40.92
N LEU A 7 14.60 -4.52 -40.08
CA LEU A 7 14.14 -5.20 -38.87
C LEU A 7 13.82 -4.23 -37.72
N PHE A 8 14.34 -2.99 -37.75
CA PHE A 8 14.11 -1.98 -36.72
C PHE A 8 12.76 -1.32 -36.93
N THR A 9 11.70 -2.07 -36.61
CA THR A 9 10.31 -1.63 -36.70
C THR A 9 9.63 -1.72 -35.35
N LYS A 10 8.59 -0.89 -35.16
CA LYS A 10 7.78 -0.93 -33.94
C LYS A 10 7.16 -2.32 -33.71
N GLU A 11 6.69 -2.95 -34.78
CA GLU A 11 6.10 -4.29 -34.71
C GLU A 11 7.08 -5.34 -34.17
N ASN A 12 8.33 -5.34 -34.64
CA ASN A 12 9.33 -6.32 -34.19
C ASN A 12 9.78 -6.09 -32.75
N VAL A 13 9.82 -4.83 -32.30
CA VAL A 13 10.14 -4.50 -30.92
C VAL A 13 9.00 -4.86 -29.97
N GLU A 14 7.73 -4.67 -30.38
CA GLU A 14 6.55 -5.04 -29.58
C GLU A 14 6.37 -6.55 -29.41
N LYS A 15 6.98 -7.37 -30.28
CA LYS A 15 7.01 -8.84 -30.15
C LYS A 15 7.97 -9.33 -29.05
N ILE A 16 8.83 -8.46 -28.50
CA ILE A 16 9.72 -8.82 -27.39
C ILE A 16 8.92 -8.90 -26.09
N TYR A 17 8.94 -10.06 -25.45
CA TYR A 17 8.26 -10.29 -24.17
C TYR A 17 9.25 -10.75 -23.11
N VAL A 18 9.29 -10.02 -22.00
CA VAL A 18 10.07 -10.35 -20.79
C VAL A 18 9.09 -10.81 -19.72
N PRO A 19 9.09 -12.10 -19.33
CA PRO A 19 8.16 -12.59 -18.31
C PRO A 19 8.48 -12.07 -16.90
N ASP A 20 7.46 -11.98 -16.04
CA ASP A 20 7.59 -11.46 -14.67
C ASP A 20 8.59 -12.25 -13.80
N ILE A 21 8.78 -13.55 -14.05
CA ILE A 21 9.76 -14.36 -13.31
C ILE A 21 11.19 -13.80 -13.41
N VAL A 22 11.53 -13.15 -14.54
CA VAL A 22 12.85 -12.52 -14.73
C VAL A 22 13.03 -11.36 -13.76
N LYS A 23 11.98 -10.57 -13.53
CA LYS A 23 11.98 -9.49 -12.55
C LYS A 23 12.09 -10.06 -11.14
N ASP A 24 11.21 -11.00 -10.81
CA ASP A 24 11.08 -11.49 -9.43
C ASP A 24 12.36 -12.19 -8.96
N ASP A 25 12.98 -13.03 -9.79
CA ASP A 25 14.22 -13.72 -9.44
C ASP A 25 15.41 -12.77 -9.34
N LEU A 26 15.61 -11.87 -10.32
CA LEU A 26 16.73 -10.92 -10.28
C LEU A 26 16.63 -9.98 -9.08
N LEU A 27 15.43 -9.48 -8.77
CA LEU A 27 15.20 -8.65 -7.60
C LEU A 27 15.42 -9.45 -6.32
N SER A 28 14.88 -10.67 -6.22
CA SER A 28 15.07 -11.53 -5.05
C SER A 28 16.56 -11.75 -4.73
N ILE A 29 17.37 -12.10 -5.74
CA ILE A 29 18.81 -12.34 -5.58
C ILE A 29 19.54 -11.10 -5.04
N ILE A 30 19.27 -9.93 -5.63
CA ILE A 30 19.98 -8.69 -5.29
C ILE A 30 19.50 -8.14 -3.94
N GLU A 31 18.18 -8.09 -3.73
CA GLU A 31 17.58 -7.55 -2.50
C GLU A 31 17.91 -8.41 -1.28
N GLU A 32 17.95 -9.74 -1.43
CA GLU A 32 18.36 -10.64 -0.35
C GLU A 32 19.77 -10.31 0.13
N LYS A 33 20.72 -10.15 -0.79
CA LYS A 33 22.11 -9.80 -0.46
C LYS A 33 22.24 -8.42 0.19
N LEU A 34 21.59 -7.41 -0.38
CA LEU A 34 21.58 -6.06 0.19
C LEU A 34 20.93 -6.02 1.58
N LYS A 35 19.86 -6.79 1.79
CA LYS A 35 19.15 -6.90 3.07
C LYS A 35 20.00 -7.61 4.13
N LYS A 36 20.63 -8.73 3.77
CA LYS A 36 21.54 -9.49 4.66
C LYS A 36 22.75 -8.66 5.09
N ALA A 37 23.28 -7.81 4.22
CA ALA A 37 24.36 -6.88 4.56
C ALA A 37 23.90 -5.63 5.34
N GLY A 38 22.59 -5.40 5.49
CA GLY A 38 22.04 -4.32 6.32
C GLY A 38 22.03 -2.94 5.66
N PHE A 39 22.15 -2.84 4.33
CA PHE A 39 22.20 -1.56 3.61
C PHE A 39 20.89 -0.77 3.67
N TYR A 40 21.00 0.55 3.61
CA TYR A 40 19.89 1.44 3.29
C TYR A 40 19.78 1.60 1.78
N TYR A 41 18.77 0.95 1.19
CA TYR A 41 18.59 0.92 -0.25
C TYR A 41 17.11 0.94 -0.67
N ARG A 42 16.91 1.25 -1.96
CA ARG A 42 15.72 0.90 -2.75
C ARG A 42 16.19 0.28 -4.06
N VAL A 43 15.46 -0.70 -4.58
CA VAL A 43 15.71 -1.26 -5.92
C VAL A 43 14.52 -0.95 -6.82
N ALA A 44 14.80 -0.54 -8.06
CA ALA A 44 13.79 -0.37 -9.10
C ALA A 44 14.14 -1.23 -10.30
N TYR A 45 13.16 -1.95 -10.82
CA TYR A 45 13.27 -2.75 -12.04
C TYR A 45 12.51 -2.08 -13.17
N ARG A 46 13.08 -2.11 -14.38
CA ARG A 46 12.41 -1.66 -15.60
C ARG A 46 12.77 -2.54 -16.79
N VAL A 47 11.78 -2.76 -17.66
CA VAL A 47 12.00 -3.20 -19.04
C VAL A 47 11.93 -1.96 -19.93
N LYS A 48 12.84 -1.85 -20.89
CA LYS A 48 12.87 -0.71 -21.82
C LYS A 48 11.60 -0.68 -22.65
N ALA A 49 10.94 0.48 -22.71
CA ALA A 49 9.72 0.65 -23.49
C ALA A 49 9.99 0.44 -25.00
N PRO A 50 9.03 -0.10 -25.78
CA PRO A 50 9.22 -0.38 -27.20
C PRO A 50 9.67 0.82 -28.02
N ASP A 51 9.04 1.99 -27.85
CA ASP A 51 9.41 3.20 -28.57
C ASP A 51 10.87 3.62 -28.26
N SER A 52 11.27 3.60 -26.98
CA SER A 52 12.65 3.93 -26.58
C SER A 52 13.67 2.88 -27.04
N MET A 53 13.26 1.63 -27.24
CA MET A 53 14.12 0.58 -27.79
C MET A 53 14.31 0.80 -29.30
N LEU A 54 13.23 1.07 -30.03
CA LEU A 54 13.28 1.40 -31.45
C LEU A 54 14.19 2.60 -31.72
N ASP A 55 13.98 3.71 -31.00
CA ASP A 55 14.79 4.91 -31.11
C ASP A 55 16.28 4.61 -30.88
N LYS A 56 16.58 3.76 -29.88
CA LYS A 56 17.95 3.39 -29.55
C LYS A 56 18.59 2.51 -30.62
N LEU A 57 17.85 1.54 -31.16
CA LEU A 57 18.31 0.65 -32.23
C LEU A 57 18.63 1.45 -33.50
N ILE A 58 17.75 2.38 -33.90
CA ILE A 58 17.95 3.25 -35.06
C ILE A 58 19.13 4.21 -34.83
N LEU A 59 19.19 4.85 -33.66
CA LEU A 59 20.23 5.83 -33.35
C LEU A 59 21.63 5.22 -33.28
N LYS A 60 21.75 4.01 -32.71
CA LYS A 60 23.04 3.33 -32.52
C LYS A 60 23.42 2.41 -33.67
N ASP A 61 22.44 2.05 -34.50
CA ASP A 61 22.61 1.25 -35.72
C ASP A 61 23.48 0.00 -35.48
N TYR A 62 23.11 -0.77 -34.44
CA TYR A 62 23.85 -1.94 -33.99
C TYR A 62 24.03 -2.96 -35.11
N ARG A 63 25.17 -3.66 -35.12
CA ARG A 63 25.53 -4.68 -36.12
C ARG A 63 25.76 -4.18 -37.55
N ARG A 64 25.71 -2.87 -37.80
CA ARG A 64 26.05 -2.33 -39.11
C ARG A 64 27.57 -2.35 -39.36
N PRO A 65 28.03 -2.98 -40.45
CA PRO A 65 29.44 -2.95 -40.84
C PRO A 65 29.97 -1.53 -41.05
N GLY A 66 31.15 -1.24 -40.50
CA GLY A 66 31.82 0.06 -40.59
C GLY A 66 31.39 1.09 -39.54
N THR A 67 30.60 0.71 -38.52
CA THR A 67 30.22 1.58 -37.39
C THR A 67 30.91 1.17 -36.09
N ASP A 68 31.01 2.09 -35.12
CA ASP A 68 31.55 1.82 -33.78
C ASP A 68 30.75 0.75 -32.98
N ASN A 69 29.57 0.37 -33.48
CA ASN A 69 28.66 -0.61 -32.89
C ASN A 69 28.49 -1.88 -33.74
N GLN A 70 29.36 -2.11 -34.73
CA GLN A 70 29.34 -3.29 -35.59
C GLN A 70 29.36 -4.61 -34.79
N ASP A 71 30.11 -4.66 -33.69
CA ASP A 71 30.23 -5.86 -32.85
C ASP A 71 29.36 -5.82 -31.59
N LYS A 72 28.54 -4.77 -31.42
CA LYS A 72 27.77 -4.52 -30.20
C LYS A 72 26.30 -4.87 -30.38
N LYS A 73 25.67 -5.25 -29.27
CA LYS A 73 24.22 -5.44 -29.13
C LYS A 73 23.69 -4.45 -28.07
N MET A 74 22.37 -4.26 -28.02
CA MET A 74 21.72 -3.52 -26.95
C MET A 74 21.74 -4.34 -25.65
N GLN A 75 22.22 -3.74 -24.55
CA GLN A 75 22.46 -4.42 -23.26
C GLN A 75 21.54 -3.97 -22.12
N ASP A 76 20.68 -2.97 -22.36
CA ASP A 76 19.78 -2.36 -21.38
C ASP A 76 18.30 -2.64 -21.67
N LEU A 77 18.00 -3.82 -22.24
CA LEU A 77 16.61 -4.29 -22.34
C LEU A 77 15.99 -4.37 -20.95
N ILE A 78 16.73 -4.98 -20.02
CA ILE A 78 16.41 -5.04 -18.60
C ILE A 78 17.35 -4.10 -17.85
N GLY A 79 16.78 -3.23 -17.02
CA GLY A 79 17.51 -2.31 -16.17
C GLY A 79 17.11 -2.45 -14.70
N ILE A 80 18.10 -2.52 -13.82
CA ILE A 80 17.94 -2.51 -12.38
C ILE A 80 18.64 -1.26 -11.83
N ARG A 81 17.96 -0.48 -11.00
CA ARG A 81 18.56 0.67 -10.30
C ARG A 81 18.63 0.35 -8.82
N ILE A 82 19.84 0.37 -8.27
CA ILE A 82 20.09 0.27 -6.84
C ILE A 82 20.36 1.67 -6.32
N ILE A 83 19.42 2.19 -5.54
CA ILE A 83 19.41 3.54 -5.01
C ILE A 83 19.81 3.46 -3.53
N LEU A 84 20.99 3.97 -3.20
CA LEU A 84 21.59 3.96 -1.88
C LEU A 84 21.39 5.31 -1.17
N TYR A 85 21.43 5.28 0.15
CA TYR A 85 21.19 6.48 0.96
C TYR A 85 22.49 7.18 1.37
N TYR A 86 23.61 6.46 1.37
CA TYR A 86 24.92 7.01 1.71
C TYR A 86 25.86 6.87 0.51
N ALA A 87 26.63 7.93 0.21
CA ALA A 87 27.51 7.97 -0.94
C ALA A 87 28.66 6.95 -0.85
N ASP A 88 29.18 6.70 0.35
CA ASP A 88 30.25 5.74 0.60
C ASP A 88 29.82 4.27 0.41
N ASP A 89 28.52 3.96 0.42
CA ASP A 89 27.99 2.63 0.11
C ASP A 89 28.04 2.30 -1.39
N VAL A 90 28.09 3.31 -2.27
CA VAL A 90 28.00 3.13 -3.73
C VAL A 90 29.15 2.27 -4.26
N GLU A 91 30.39 2.61 -3.86
CA GLU A 91 31.59 1.87 -4.29
C GLU A 91 31.62 0.45 -3.68
N ILE A 92 31.18 0.31 -2.42
CA ILE A 92 31.12 -1.00 -1.73
C ILE A 92 30.15 -1.93 -2.45
N VAL A 93 28.93 -1.45 -2.72
CA VAL A 93 27.89 -2.24 -3.40
C VAL A 93 28.32 -2.59 -4.83
N LYS A 94 28.92 -1.64 -5.57
CA LYS A 94 29.52 -1.91 -6.89
C LYS A 94 30.47 -3.12 -6.83
N ASN A 95 31.44 -3.10 -5.91
CA ASN A 95 32.43 -4.16 -5.78
C ASN A 95 31.80 -5.50 -5.33
N PHE A 96 30.71 -5.45 -4.57
CA PHE A 96 30.03 -6.66 -4.10
C PHE A 96 29.17 -7.31 -5.18
N LEU A 97 28.55 -6.52 -6.06
CA LEU A 97 27.73 -7.03 -7.17
C LEU A 97 28.50 -7.94 -8.12
N ASP A 98 29.81 -7.71 -8.29
CA ASP A 98 30.70 -8.57 -9.09
C ASP A 98 30.79 -10.02 -8.59
N THR A 99 30.32 -10.28 -7.37
CA THR A 99 30.36 -11.60 -6.74
C THR A 99 29.01 -12.34 -6.75
N ILE A 100 27.94 -11.72 -7.23
CA ILE A 100 26.59 -12.33 -7.22
C ILE A 100 26.41 -13.32 -8.36
N PHE A 101 26.82 -12.95 -9.57
CA PHE A 101 26.54 -13.70 -10.79
C PHE A 101 27.78 -14.47 -11.25
N SER A 102 27.57 -15.43 -12.17
CA SER A 102 28.65 -16.32 -12.65
C SER A 102 29.81 -15.58 -13.32
N MET A 103 29.59 -14.35 -13.79
CA MET A 103 30.63 -13.48 -14.33
C MET A 103 30.51 -12.09 -13.68
N PRO A 104 31.64 -11.43 -13.37
CA PRO A 104 31.65 -10.04 -12.92
C PRO A 104 30.97 -9.11 -13.92
N GLY A 105 30.46 -7.99 -13.42
CA GLY A 105 29.86 -6.96 -14.27
C GLY A 105 30.92 -6.25 -15.11
N VAL A 106 30.56 -5.86 -16.33
CA VAL A 106 31.37 -4.94 -17.13
C VAL A 106 30.95 -3.52 -16.78
N TRP A 107 31.76 -2.84 -15.97
CA TRP A 107 31.45 -1.51 -15.47
C TRP A 107 31.88 -0.41 -16.44
N ASN A 108 30.95 0.48 -16.75
CA ASN A 108 31.20 1.75 -17.40
C ASN A 108 31.09 2.85 -16.34
N THR A 109 32.25 3.40 -15.97
CA THR A 109 32.35 4.52 -15.01
C THR A 109 32.79 5.78 -15.73
N THR A 110 32.15 6.91 -15.43
CA THR A 110 32.58 8.20 -15.99
C THR A 110 33.73 8.72 -15.14
N GLU A 111 34.93 8.83 -15.73
CA GLU A 111 36.12 9.31 -14.99
C GLU A 111 35.93 10.74 -14.48
N ALA A 112 36.37 11.06 -13.27
CA ALA A 112 36.39 12.44 -12.81
C ALA A 112 37.52 13.21 -13.52
N ASN A 113 37.27 14.44 -13.99
CA ASN A 113 38.30 15.36 -14.46
C ASN A 113 38.33 16.55 -13.51
N GLU A 114 39.52 16.98 -13.05
CA GLU A 114 39.70 18.14 -12.17
C GLU A 114 39.11 19.44 -12.76
N TYR A 115 39.10 19.55 -14.09
CA TYR A 115 38.68 20.76 -14.80
C TYR A 115 37.20 20.76 -15.22
N GLU A 116 36.51 19.62 -15.15
CA GLU A 116 35.11 19.48 -15.59
C GLU A 116 34.29 18.66 -14.60
N PHE A 117 33.35 19.34 -13.92
CA PHE A 117 32.35 18.66 -13.10
C PHE A 117 31.28 18.00 -13.98
N ARG A 118 31.28 16.67 -14.01
CA ARG A 118 30.33 15.84 -14.77
C ARG A 118 29.77 14.73 -13.90
N ALA A 119 28.55 14.30 -14.22
CA ALA A 119 27.87 13.24 -13.48
C ALA A 119 28.64 11.93 -13.52
N MET A 120 29.01 11.41 -12.34
CA MET A 120 29.64 10.09 -12.22
C MET A 120 28.57 9.00 -12.33
N LYS A 121 28.51 8.35 -13.49
CA LYS A 121 27.61 7.21 -13.71
C LYS A 121 28.34 5.92 -13.38
N ILE A 122 27.73 5.07 -12.55
CA ILE A 122 28.20 3.72 -12.25
C ILE A 122 27.17 2.74 -12.81
N ASN A 123 27.44 2.26 -14.01
CA ASN A 123 26.58 1.33 -14.72
C ASN A 123 27.35 0.03 -14.99
N GLY A 124 26.85 -1.10 -14.53
CA GLY A 124 27.44 -2.42 -14.75
C GLY A 124 26.55 -3.25 -15.67
N ILE A 125 27.15 -3.89 -16.67
CA ILE A 125 26.45 -4.85 -17.54
C ILE A 125 26.71 -6.27 -17.03
N PHE A 126 25.64 -6.99 -16.72
CA PHE A 126 25.67 -8.34 -16.18
C PHE A 126 25.01 -9.32 -17.14
N LYS A 127 25.53 -10.55 -17.22
CA LYS A 127 24.92 -11.61 -18.02
C LYS A 127 23.73 -12.21 -17.29
N LEU A 128 22.61 -12.40 -18.01
CA LEU A 128 21.46 -13.09 -17.46
C LEU A 128 21.82 -14.56 -17.13
N PRO A 129 21.33 -15.10 -16.00
CA PRO A 129 21.34 -16.53 -15.77
C PRO A 129 20.67 -17.28 -16.93
N GLY A 130 21.29 -18.35 -17.42
CA GLY A 130 20.85 -19.02 -18.65
C GLY A 130 19.44 -19.63 -18.58
N TYR A 131 18.89 -19.84 -17.39
CA TYR A 131 17.49 -20.26 -17.23
C TYR A 131 16.52 -19.08 -17.42
N LEU A 132 16.91 -17.86 -17.05
CA LEU A 132 16.11 -16.64 -17.26
C LEU A 132 16.19 -16.17 -18.70
N SER A 133 17.39 -16.16 -19.31
CA SER A 133 17.53 -15.70 -20.70
C SER A 133 16.67 -16.51 -21.68
N LYS A 134 16.56 -17.84 -21.47
CA LYS A 134 15.72 -18.74 -22.26
C LYS A 134 14.22 -18.48 -22.15
N THR A 135 13.77 -17.76 -21.12
CA THR A 135 12.35 -17.41 -20.95
C THR A 135 11.95 -16.14 -21.70
N ILE A 136 12.94 -15.31 -22.08
CA ILE A 136 12.69 -14.08 -22.82
C ILE A 136 12.36 -14.44 -24.27
N VAL A 137 11.24 -13.94 -24.77
CA VAL A 137 10.81 -14.16 -26.15
C VAL A 137 11.28 -12.98 -26.99
N ASN A 138 12.16 -13.23 -27.96
CA ASN A 138 12.65 -12.24 -28.90
C ASN A 138 12.84 -12.87 -30.31
N PRO A 139 11.77 -12.95 -31.12
CA PRO A 139 11.79 -13.72 -32.37
C PRO A 139 12.60 -13.07 -33.49
N GLU A 140 12.60 -11.74 -33.59
CA GLU A 140 13.11 -11.01 -34.76
C GLU A 140 14.41 -10.22 -34.49
N LEU A 141 14.71 -9.92 -33.22
CA LEU A 141 15.79 -9.01 -32.83
C LEU A 141 16.88 -9.69 -31.98
N GLY A 142 16.98 -11.01 -31.99
CA GLY A 142 17.96 -11.78 -31.19
C GLY A 142 19.43 -11.46 -31.50
N ASP A 143 19.73 -11.04 -32.74
CA ASP A 143 21.07 -10.62 -33.15
C ASP A 143 21.45 -9.19 -32.73
N TYR A 144 20.46 -8.40 -32.29
CA TYR A 144 20.61 -6.98 -31.94
C TYR A 144 20.44 -6.71 -30.45
N VAL A 145 19.73 -7.57 -29.72
CA VAL A 145 19.55 -7.48 -28.27
C VAL A 145 20.38 -8.57 -27.58
N ASP A 146 21.13 -8.18 -26.56
CA ASP A 146 22.04 -9.07 -25.83
C ASP A 146 21.34 -9.79 -24.67
N ASP A 147 21.86 -10.94 -24.24
CA ASP A 147 21.38 -11.70 -23.08
C ASP A 147 21.94 -11.14 -21.77
N THR A 148 21.83 -9.82 -21.61
CA THR A 148 22.39 -9.06 -20.49
C THR A 148 21.36 -8.14 -19.86
N PHE A 149 21.69 -7.63 -18.68
CA PHE A 149 20.93 -6.58 -18.01
C PHE A 149 21.89 -5.55 -17.42
N GLU A 150 21.42 -4.30 -17.33
CA GLU A 150 22.17 -3.19 -16.78
C GLU A 150 21.80 -2.97 -15.31
N ILE A 151 22.79 -2.90 -14.42
CA ILE A 151 22.62 -2.42 -13.04
C ILE A 151 23.21 -1.02 -12.94
N GLN A 152 22.42 -0.07 -12.45
CA GLN A 152 22.86 1.30 -12.16
C GLN A 152 22.91 1.48 -10.64
N VAL A 153 24.07 1.86 -10.09
CA VAL A 153 24.25 2.10 -8.65
C VAL A 153 24.37 3.59 -8.41
N ARG A 154 23.47 4.15 -7.60
CA ARG A 154 23.31 5.61 -7.45
C ARG A 154 22.91 5.98 -6.03
N THR A 155 23.15 7.23 -5.63
CA THR A 155 22.52 7.80 -4.44
C THR A 155 21.09 8.25 -4.74
N ASN A 156 20.27 8.43 -3.71
CA ASN A 156 18.91 8.96 -3.83
C ASN A 156 18.90 10.36 -4.47
N SER A 157 19.84 11.23 -4.09
CA SER A 157 19.97 12.58 -4.64
C SER A 157 20.38 12.55 -6.12
N PHE A 158 21.33 11.69 -6.48
CA PHE A 158 21.77 11.52 -7.86
C PHE A 158 20.66 10.95 -8.77
N GLU A 159 19.91 9.95 -8.29
CA GLU A 159 18.80 9.38 -9.05
C GLU A 159 17.72 10.43 -9.34
N GLY A 160 17.32 11.21 -8.33
CA GLY A 160 16.34 12.28 -8.51
C GLY A 160 16.79 13.34 -9.54
N TRP A 161 18.05 13.76 -9.47
CA TRP A 161 18.62 14.67 -10.46
C TRP A 161 18.67 14.05 -11.87
N HIS A 162 19.09 12.78 -11.97
CA HIS A 162 19.27 12.09 -13.25
C HIS A 162 17.94 11.91 -13.98
N GLU A 163 16.84 11.58 -13.29
CA GLU A 163 15.54 11.42 -13.96
C GLU A 163 15.05 12.74 -14.56
N ILE A 164 15.22 13.86 -13.84
CA ILE A 164 14.88 15.19 -14.33
C ILE A 164 15.76 15.57 -15.52
N GLU A 165 17.07 15.37 -15.40
CA GLU A 165 18.04 15.69 -16.46
C GLU A 165 17.76 14.91 -17.74
N HIS A 166 17.52 13.60 -17.59
CA HIS A 166 17.25 12.71 -18.72
C HIS A 166 15.96 13.12 -19.45
N ASP A 167 14.85 13.33 -18.74
CA ASP A 167 13.59 13.71 -19.37
C ASP A 167 13.68 15.09 -20.06
N MET A 168 14.35 16.06 -19.44
CA MET A 168 14.48 17.41 -20.02
C MET A 168 15.38 17.47 -21.25
N ARG A 169 16.40 16.60 -21.33
CA ARG A 169 17.26 16.51 -22.52
C ARG A 169 16.63 15.71 -23.65
N TYR A 170 15.98 14.58 -23.35
CA TYR A 170 15.50 13.65 -24.38
C TYR A 170 14.08 13.93 -24.87
N LYS A 171 13.17 14.44 -24.03
CA LYS A 171 11.76 14.67 -24.44
C LYS A 171 11.46 16.10 -24.89
N GLY A 172 12.39 17.05 -24.71
CA GLY A 172 12.10 18.46 -24.99
C GLY A 172 13.23 19.29 -25.60
N SER A 173 14.43 18.73 -25.83
CA SER A 173 15.60 19.48 -26.35
C SER A 173 15.93 20.76 -25.56
N ALA A 174 15.40 20.92 -24.34
CA ALA A 174 15.30 22.22 -23.67
C ALA A 174 16.67 22.73 -23.19
N PHE A 175 17.59 21.80 -22.91
CA PHE A 175 18.99 22.07 -22.56
C PHE A 175 19.96 21.87 -23.74
N GLY A 176 19.46 21.93 -24.99
CA GLY A 176 20.27 21.80 -26.22
C GLY A 176 21.15 23.01 -26.54
N THR A 177 21.70 23.02 -27.76
CA THR A 177 22.57 24.08 -28.32
C THR A 177 21.94 25.47 -28.20
N GLY A 178 22.64 26.41 -27.57
CA GLY A 178 22.18 27.78 -27.28
C GLY A 178 21.77 28.03 -25.82
N ASN A 179 21.71 26.99 -24.97
CA ASN A 179 21.38 27.09 -23.53
C ASN A 179 22.50 26.55 -22.62
N GLU A 180 23.76 26.63 -23.04
CA GLU A 180 24.91 26.03 -22.36
C GLU A 180 25.06 26.54 -20.92
N ALA A 181 24.73 27.80 -20.66
CA ALA A 181 24.76 28.39 -19.31
C ALA A 181 23.76 27.73 -18.35
N LEU A 182 22.57 27.34 -18.82
CA LEU A 182 21.56 26.64 -18.02
C LEU A 182 21.92 25.17 -17.82
N ALA A 183 22.50 24.52 -18.84
CA ALA A 183 23.06 23.18 -18.70
C ALA A 183 24.19 23.16 -17.65
N ARG A 184 25.04 24.19 -17.62
CA ARG A 184 26.06 24.37 -16.58
C ARG A 184 25.43 24.53 -15.19
N LYS A 185 24.34 25.28 -15.06
CA LYS A 185 23.61 25.42 -13.79
C LYS A 185 23.02 24.07 -13.32
N MET A 186 22.53 23.23 -14.23
CA MET A 186 22.07 21.87 -13.91
C MET A 186 23.21 21.02 -13.32
N ASN A 187 24.43 21.12 -13.86
CA ASN A 187 25.60 20.46 -13.30
C ASN A 187 26.00 21.05 -11.93
N SER A 188 25.84 22.36 -11.71
CA SER A 188 26.06 22.96 -10.38
C SER A 188 25.06 22.47 -9.32
N ILE A 189 23.81 22.17 -9.71
CA ILE A 189 22.84 21.54 -8.81
C ILE A 189 23.31 20.15 -8.42
N LEU A 190 23.79 19.36 -9.39
CA LEU A 190 24.37 18.04 -9.10
C LEU A 190 25.53 18.14 -8.10
N ALA A 191 26.46 19.08 -8.31
CA ALA A 191 27.55 19.31 -7.36
C ALA A 191 27.04 19.63 -5.95
N THR A 192 25.97 20.40 -5.85
CA THR A 192 25.34 20.72 -4.56
C THR A 192 24.73 19.48 -3.91
N LEU A 193 24.12 18.59 -4.70
CA LEU A 193 23.54 17.35 -4.22
C LEU A 193 24.60 16.35 -3.76
N GLU A 194 25.70 16.20 -4.50
CA GLU A 194 26.84 15.37 -4.08
C GLU A 194 27.46 15.90 -2.78
N LEU A 195 27.62 17.23 -2.65
CA LEU A 195 28.05 17.85 -1.40
C LEU A 195 27.08 17.60 -0.23
N CYS A 196 25.77 17.57 -0.50
CA CYS A 196 24.78 17.25 0.53
C CYS A 196 24.90 15.78 0.97
N ASP A 197 25.04 14.85 0.03
CA ASP A 197 25.23 13.42 0.34
C ASP A 197 26.49 13.21 1.19
N ASP A 198 27.61 13.86 0.85
CA ASP A 198 28.85 13.83 1.64
C ASP A 198 28.68 14.46 3.02
N SER A 199 27.99 15.59 3.10
CA SER A 199 27.74 16.30 4.37
C SER A 199 26.89 15.48 5.33
N VAL A 200 25.95 14.68 4.83
CA VAL A 200 25.14 13.76 5.66
C VAL A 200 26.03 12.69 6.28
N VAL A 201 26.92 12.08 5.50
CA VAL A 201 27.87 11.09 6.03
C VAL A 201 28.78 11.72 7.07
N GLY A 202 29.34 12.91 6.77
CA GLY A 202 30.19 13.66 7.71
C GLY A 202 29.48 14.01 9.02
N LEU A 203 28.24 14.51 8.95
CA LEU A 203 27.45 14.83 10.14
C LEU A 203 27.21 13.61 11.03
N ILE A 204 26.90 12.46 10.43
CA ILE A 204 26.65 11.22 11.18
C ILE A 204 27.96 10.73 11.82
N GLU A 205 29.09 10.84 11.12
CA GLU A 205 30.40 10.52 11.68
C GLU A 205 30.76 11.43 12.86
N ASP A 206 30.53 12.74 12.74
CA ASP A 206 30.74 13.71 13.82
C ASP A 206 29.85 13.42 15.03
N LEU A 207 28.59 13.04 14.80
CA LEU A 207 27.68 12.61 15.85
C LEU A 207 28.16 11.31 16.52
N GLY A 208 28.67 10.36 15.73
CA GLY A 208 29.32 9.15 16.23
C GLY A 208 30.53 9.46 17.10
N HIS A 209 31.35 10.43 16.70
CA HIS A 209 32.48 10.92 17.48
C HIS A 209 32.06 11.60 18.79
N GLN A 210 30.97 12.37 18.79
CA GLN A 210 30.41 12.93 20.02
C GLN A 210 29.90 11.83 20.95
N HIS A 211 29.21 10.83 20.42
CA HIS A 211 28.78 9.67 21.20
C HIS A 211 29.96 8.87 21.76
N TYR A 212 31.08 8.78 21.03
CA TYR A 212 32.33 8.22 21.55
C TYR A 212 32.84 9.01 22.77
N LYS A 213 32.88 10.35 22.69
CA LYS A 213 33.28 11.21 23.83
C LYS A 213 32.36 11.08 25.03
N ASP A 214 31.06 10.98 24.77
CA ASP A 214 30.01 10.82 25.79
C ASP A 214 29.94 9.40 26.37
N ARG A 215 30.79 8.45 25.91
CA ARG A 215 30.74 7.02 26.26
C ARG A 215 29.40 6.34 25.94
N LYS A 216 28.72 6.82 24.90
CA LYS A 216 27.45 6.30 24.41
C LYS A 216 27.69 5.27 23.29
N TRP A 217 28.28 4.13 23.65
CA TRP A 217 28.81 3.14 22.71
C TRP A 217 27.78 2.60 21.71
N ASN A 218 26.57 2.28 22.17
CA ASN A 218 25.47 1.83 21.29
C ASN A 218 25.20 2.82 20.15
N TYR A 219 25.13 4.12 20.46
CA TYR A 219 24.84 5.15 19.46
C TYR A 219 26.05 5.43 18.57
N MET A 220 27.26 5.39 19.13
CA MET A 220 28.51 5.49 18.37
C MET A 220 28.58 4.42 17.27
N LEU A 221 28.34 3.15 17.62
CA LEU A 221 28.38 2.03 16.66
C LEU A 221 27.31 2.18 15.58
N ARG A 222 26.11 2.63 15.95
CA ARG A 222 25.00 2.85 15.00
C ARG A 222 25.32 3.94 13.99
N CYS A 223 25.93 5.05 14.44
CA CYS A 223 26.34 6.15 13.59
C CYS A 223 27.48 5.75 12.65
N HIS A 224 28.48 5.02 13.16
CA HIS A 224 29.63 4.61 12.37
C HIS A 224 29.27 3.57 11.29
N TYR A 225 28.57 2.49 11.65
CA TYR A 225 28.32 1.41 10.69
C TYR A 225 27.16 1.70 9.73
N ARG A 226 26.22 2.57 10.10
CA ARG A 226 25.08 3.01 9.25
C ARG A 226 24.29 1.86 8.64
N LEU A 227 23.99 0.83 9.44
CA LEU A 227 23.19 -0.32 9.02
C LEU A 227 21.73 -0.19 9.47
N LYS A 228 20.83 -0.95 8.84
CA LYS A 228 19.45 -1.14 9.31
C LYS A 228 19.41 -2.03 10.55
N PHE A 229 19.86 -1.48 11.67
CA PHE A 229 19.91 -2.17 12.95
C PHE A 229 18.52 -2.52 13.50
N THR A 230 18.42 -3.64 14.22
CA THR A 230 17.28 -3.91 15.09
C THR A 230 17.25 -2.96 16.29
N ARG A 231 16.19 -3.03 17.10
CA ARG A 231 16.03 -2.24 18.33
C ARG A 231 16.82 -2.79 19.53
N GLU A 232 17.55 -3.89 19.37
CA GLU A 232 18.36 -4.47 20.45
C GLU A 232 19.45 -3.49 20.91
N PRO A 233 19.53 -3.15 22.20
CA PRO A 233 20.60 -2.31 22.74
C PRO A 233 21.92 -3.08 22.81
N LEU A 234 23.02 -2.36 23.03
CA LEU A 234 24.31 -2.97 23.31
C LEU A 234 24.25 -3.72 24.66
N HIS A 235 24.83 -4.91 24.72
CA HIS A 235 24.78 -5.74 25.92
C HIS A 235 25.64 -5.12 27.05
N PRO A 236 25.20 -5.15 28.32
CA PRO A 236 25.94 -4.57 29.44
C PRO A 236 27.40 -5.04 29.56
N TYR A 237 27.67 -6.34 29.35
CA TYR A 237 29.05 -6.85 29.36
C TYR A 237 29.97 -6.22 28.31
N ILE A 238 29.41 -5.83 27.15
CA ILE A 238 30.18 -5.17 26.10
C ILE A 238 30.37 -3.69 26.46
N GLU A 239 29.33 -3.04 27.00
CA GLU A 239 29.42 -1.66 27.50
C GLU A 239 30.48 -1.51 28.58
N GLU A 240 30.51 -2.42 29.56
CA GLU A 240 31.50 -2.44 30.65
C GLU A 240 32.94 -2.53 30.10
N ILE A 241 33.18 -3.44 29.14
CA ILE A 241 34.49 -3.58 28.49
C ILE A 241 34.90 -2.29 27.76
N PHE A 242 33.97 -1.62 27.08
CA PHE A 242 34.25 -0.35 26.40
C PHE A 242 34.42 0.84 27.36
N ASP A 243 33.75 0.83 28.51
CA ASP A 243 33.93 1.82 29.57
C ASP A 243 35.28 1.69 30.28
N GLU A 244 35.76 0.46 30.46
CA GLU A 244 37.09 0.16 31.00
C GLU A 244 38.21 0.48 29.99
N ASP A 245 37.99 0.21 28.70
CA ASP A 245 38.98 0.41 27.63
C ASP A 245 38.40 1.22 26.46
N THR A 246 38.45 2.54 26.60
CA THR A 246 37.98 3.47 25.57
C THR A 246 38.83 3.46 24.30
N GLU A 247 40.08 2.95 24.35
CA GLU A 247 40.91 2.79 23.15
C GLU A 247 40.49 1.55 22.36
N LEU A 248 40.00 0.49 23.01
CA LEU A 248 39.31 -0.60 22.33
C LEU A 248 38.04 -0.09 21.62
N ALA A 249 37.17 0.64 22.31
CA ALA A 249 35.97 1.21 21.70
C ALA A 249 36.29 2.10 20.47
N LYS A 250 37.39 2.84 20.52
CA LYS A 250 37.90 3.66 19.41
C LYS A 250 38.36 2.82 18.22
N LYS A 251 38.91 1.62 18.43
CA LYS A 251 39.24 0.70 17.34
C LYS A 251 37.99 0.28 16.57
N PHE A 252 36.87 0.04 17.25
CA PHE A 252 35.57 -0.22 16.61
C PHE A 252 35.05 1.00 15.86
N TYR A 253 35.09 2.19 16.48
CA TYR A 253 34.70 3.44 15.81
C TYR A 253 35.54 3.75 14.56
N LYS A 254 36.83 3.38 14.53
CA LYS A 254 37.70 3.60 13.36
C LYS A 254 37.73 2.43 12.37
N PHE A 255 37.01 1.34 12.65
CA PHE A 255 37.04 0.15 11.84
C PHE A 255 36.42 0.41 10.46
N LYS A 256 37.10 0.06 9.36
CA LYS A 256 36.53 0.29 8.02
C LYS A 256 35.23 -0.52 7.84
N ARG A 257 34.19 0.08 7.26
CA ARG A 257 32.88 -0.56 7.09
C ARG A 257 32.92 -1.76 6.12
N GLU A 258 33.73 -1.65 5.06
CA GLU A 258 33.76 -2.63 3.96
C GLU A 258 34.07 -4.08 4.40
N PRO A 259 35.11 -4.38 5.23
CA PRO A 259 35.35 -5.74 5.71
C PRO A 259 34.16 -6.36 6.46
N LEU A 260 33.48 -5.58 7.31
CA LEU A 260 32.28 -6.02 8.01
C LEU A 260 31.16 -6.33 7.02
N LEU A 261 30.89 -5.40 6.11
CA LEU A 261 29.85 -5.54 5.10
C LEU A 261 30.12 -6.76 4.20
N ARG A 262 31.39 -7.03 3.86
CA ARG A 262 31.80 -8.21 3.08
C ARG A 262 31.44 -9.49 3.79
N GLN A 263 31.75 -9.60 5.09
CA GLN A 263 31.44 -10.79 5.87
C GLN A 263 29.92 -11.01 6.00
N LEU A 264 29.13 -9.94 6.11
CA LEU A 264 27.66 -10.04 6.11
C LEU A 264 27.12 -10.44 4.72
N TRP A 265 27.69 -9.89 3.65
CA TRP A 265 27.31 -10.18 2.26
C TRP A 265 27.60 -11.63 1.85
N ASP A 266 28.73 -12.17 2.29
CA ASP A 266 29.17 -13.54 1.99
C ASP A 266 28.49 -14.59 2.85
N ASN A 267 27.69 -14.18 3.83
CA ASN A 267 26.98 -15.13 4.67
C ASN A 267 25.91 -15.89 3.84
N THR A 268 26.14 -17.18 3.66
CA THR A 268 25.26 -18.10 2.93
C THR A 268 24.26 -18.82 3.84
N GLY A 269 24.24 -18.53 5.15
CA GLY A 269 23.28 -19.12 6.07
C GLY A 269 21.84 -18.68 5.75
N ASP A 270 20.90 -19.62 5.85
CA ASP A 270 19.46 -19.37 5.64
C ASP A 270 18.92 -18.28 6.56
N LYS A 271 19.47 -18.19 7.78
CA LYS A 271 19.18 -17.17 8.80
C LYS A 271 20.47 -16.46 9.19
N GLY A 272 21.10 -15.77 8.23
CA GLY A 272 22.28 -14.92 8.51
C GLY A 272 22.11 -14.09 9.79
N PRO A 273 23.21 -13.67 10.44
CA PRO A 273 23.15 -13.02 11.75
C PRO A 273 22.22 -11.81 11.69
N GLU A 274 21.33 -11.69 12.67
CA GLU A 274 20.51 -10.48 12.78
C GLU A 274 21.42 -9.26 12.92
N ILE A 275 21.04 -8.16 12.25
CA ILE A 275 21.80 -6.90 12.26
C ILE A 275 21.55 -6.17 13.59
N THR A 276 22.12 -6.71 14.65
CA THR A 276 22.06 -6.17 16.02
C THR A 276 23.42 -5.55 16.34
N VAL A 277 23.45 -4.55 17.23
CA VAL A 277 24.73 -3.92 17.60
C VAL A 277 25.70 -4.93 18.21
N ASN A 278 25.18 -5.88 18.99
CA ASN A 278 25.97 -6.96 19.61
C ASN A 278 26.62 -7.87 18.55
N ASN A 279 25.87 -8.30 17.54
CA ASN A 279 26.41 -9.13 16.47
C ASN A 279 27.43 -8.38 15.62
N ILE A 280 27.22 -7.09 15.37
CA ILE A 280 28.23 -6.27 14.67
C ILE A 280 29.52 -6.20 15.48
N VAL A 281 29.46 -5.97 16.79
CA VAL A 281 30.66 -6.02 17.65
C VAL A 281 31.32 -7.40 17.59
N LYS A 282 30.55 -8.49 17.62
CA LYS A 282 31.08 -9.85 17.51
C LYS A 282 31.84 -10.07 16.20
N ILE A 283 31.22 -9.70 15.08
CA ILE A 283 31.77 -9.88 13.74
C ILE A 283 33.01 -9.02 13.56
N VAL A 284 32.96 -7.75 13.95
CA VAL A 284 34.12 -6.85 13.89
C VAL A 284 35.24 -7.40 14.76
N ASN A 285 34.97 -7.86 15.99
CA ASN A 285 36.00 -8.46 16.84
C ASN A 285 36.64 -9.72 16.22
N GLN A 286 35.89 -10.51 15.45
CA GLN A 286 36.40 -11.67 14.71
C GLN A 286 37.33 -11.28 13.56
N ILE A 287 37.07 -10.14 12.90
CA ILE A 287 37.97 -9.62 11.85
C ILE A 287 39.20 -8.95 12.49
N GLY A 288 38.99 -8.27 13.61
CA GLY A 288 39.98 -7.49 14.36
C GLY A 288 39.26 -6.41 15.15
N PRO A 289 39.53 -6.25 16.47
CA PRO A 289 40.86 -6.40 17.06
C PRO A 289 41.16 -7.73 17.77
N GLU A 290 40.27 -8.73 17.70
CA GLU A 290 40.42 -10.03 18.36
C GLU A 290 40.60 -9.96 19.89
N ASP A 291 39.93 -9.02 20.56
CA ASP A 291 40.01 -8.86 22.02
C ASP A 291 39.37 -10.07 22.74
N GLU A 292 40.13 -10.70 23.64
CA GLU A 292 39.71 -11.89 24.38
C GLU A 292 38.58 -11.61 25.38
N ARG A 293 38.53 -10.42 25.99
CA ARG A 293 37.46 -10.06 26.93
C ARG A 293 36.12 -10.02 26.21
N LEU A 294 36.09 -9.49 24.99
CA LEU A 294 34.90 -9.53 24.14
C LEU A 294 34.53 -10.96 23.75
N LYS A 295 35.48 -11.84 23.42
CA LYS A 295 35.21 -13.26 23.14
C LYS A 295 34.57 -13.95 24.35
N GLU A 296 35.13 -13.75 25.55
CA GLU A 296 34.56 -14.27 26.79
C GLU A 296 33.16 -13.69 27.09
N ALA A 297 32.95 -12.39 26.86
CA ALA A 297 31.65 -11.76 27.00
C ALA A 297 30.62 -12.40 26.06
N PHE A 298 30.97 -12.69 24.81
CA PHE A 298 30.07 -13.39 23.89
C PHE A 298 29.79 -14.84 24.31
N VAL A 299 30.75 -15.54 24.91
CA VAL A 299 30.50 -16.88 25.49
C VAL A 299 29.48 -16.79 26.65
N LYS A 300 29.61 -15.79 27.52
CA LYS A 300 28.64 -15.53 28.60
C LYS A 300 27.27 -15.18 28.05
N ILE A 301 27.18 -14.27 27.07
CA ILE A 301 25.92 -13.88 26.40
C ILE A 301 25.27 -15.09 25.74
N GLU A 302 26.04 -15.96 25.07
CA GLU A 302 25.50 -17.17 24.46
C GLU A 302 25.04 -18.19 25.50
N HIS A 303 25.73 -18.29 26.64
CA HIS A 303 25.32 -19.15 27.75
C HIS A 303 24.04 -18.63 28.43
N GLU A 304 23.92 -17.31 28.63
CA GLU A 304 22.69 -16.66 29.09
C GLU A 304 21.56 -16.88 28.09
N LYS A 305 21.80 -16.67 26.80
CA LYS A 305 20.82 -16.98 25.76
C LYS A 305 20.44 -18.46 25.79
N LYS A 306 21.36 -19.40 26.00
CA LYS A 306 21.06 -20.84 26.12
C LYS A 306 20.29 -21.18 27.40
N GLN A 307 20.62 -20.58 28.54
CA GLN A 307 19.88 -20.74 29.79
C GLN A 307 18.49 -20.10 29.74
N GLU A 308 18.35 -18.94 29.09
CA GLU A 308 17.07 -18.38 28.70
C GLU A 308 16.35 -19.34 27.77
N THR A 309 17.00 -19.86 26.73
CA THR A 309 16.37 -20.80 25.78
C THR A 309 15.98 -22.13 26.44
N GLU A 310 16.72 -22.63 27.44
CA GLU A 310 16.39 -23.84 28.22
C GLU A 310 15.32 -23.56 29.29
N SER A 311 15.35 -22.39 29.92
CA SER A 311 14.30 -21.93 30.84
C SER A 311 13.00 -21.58 30.09
N VAL A 312 13.10 -21.14 28.83
CA VAL A 312 12.03 -20.94 27.83
C VAL A 312 11.65 -22.26 27.16
N ALA A 313 12.52 -23.27 27.12
CA ALA A 313 12.11 -24.64 26.76
C ALA A 313 11.24 -25.24 27.88
N LYS A 314 11.55 -24.93 29.15
CA LYS A 314 10.68 -25.23 30.31
C LYS A 314 9.49 -24.28 30.43
N ARG A 315 9.58 -23.07 29.88
CA ARG A 315 8.50 -22.07 29.73
C ARG A 315 8.28 -21.79 28.24
N ARG A 316 7.82 -22.77 27.46
CA ARG A 316 7.20 -22.44 26.17
C ARG A 316 5.87 -21.75 26.48
N ARG A 317 5.92 -20.48 26.91
CA ARG A 317 4.91 -19.55 26.49
C ARG A 317 5.30 -19.25 25.06
N PHE A 318 4.61 -19.93 24.14
CA PHE A 318 4.50 -19.50 22.75
C PHE A 318 4.46 -17.97 22.73
N GLU A 319 5.24 -17.32 21.85
CA GLU A 319 5.00 -15.90 21.59
C GLU A 319 3.49 -15.78 21.37
N PRO A 320 2.77 -15.00 22.21
CA PRO A 320 1.34 -14.89 22.05
C PRO A 320 1.12 -14.33 20.65
N PHE A 321 0.24 -14.97 19.88
CA PHE A 321 -0.12 -14.46 18.57
C PHE A 321 -0.46 -12.98 18.71
N LYS A 322 0.21 -12.14 17.91
CA LYS A 322 -0.11 -10.71 17.88
C LYS A 322 -1.60 -10.61 17.55
N GLN A 323 -2.35 -9.91 18.39
CA GLN A 323 -3.76 -9.70 18.15
C GLN A 323 -3.93 -8.93 16.84
N LEU A 324 -4.73 -9.47 15.92
CA LEU A 324 -5.12 -8.72 14.73
C LEU A 324 -5.99 -7.54 15.19
N GLY A 325 -5.73 -6.35 14.64
CA GLY A 325 -6.69 -5.28 14.74
C GLY A 325 -7.94 -5.67 13.94
N SER A 326 -9.12 -5.34 14.44
CA SER A 326 -10.40 -5.60 13.78
C SER A 326 -11.04 -4.29 13.35
N PHE A 327 -11.48 -4.23 12.09
CA PHE A 327 -11.82 -2.98 11.42
C PHE A 327 -13.15 -3.09 10.71
N MET A 328 -14.15 -2.41 11.27
CA MET A 328 -15.52 -2.40 10.76
C MET A 328 -15.57 -1.63 9.43
N VAL A 329 -16.23 -2.21 8.43
CA VAL A 329 -16.44 -1.56 7.12
C VAL A 329 -17.89 -1.47 6.69
N PHE A 330 -18.78 -2.17 7.38
CA PHE A 330 -20.23 -2.03 7.23
C PHE A 330 -20.90 -2.52 8.52
N LYS A 331 -21.89 -1.77 9.01
CA LYS A 331 -22.82 -2.24 10.05
C LYS A 331 -24.25 -1.76 9.75
N ALA A 332 -25.23 -2.58 10.10
CA ALA A 332 -26.63 -2.27 9.96
C ALA A 332 -27.42 -2.93 11.08
N ASP A 333 -28.23 -2.15 11.78
CA ASP A 333 -29.16 -2.62 12.80
C ASP A 333 -30.58 -2.25 12.34
N THR A 334 -31.28 -3.22 11.76
CA THR A 334 -32.57 -2.99 11.09
C THR A 334 -33.62 -4.00 11.53
N TYR A 335 -34.83 -3.86 11.01
CA TYR A 335 -35.91 -4.83 11.15
C TYR A 335 -36.35 -5.33 9.76
N ILE A 336 -36.80 -6.57 9.67
CA ILE A 336 -37.40 -7.11 8.44
C ILE A 336 -38.86 -6.64 8.35
N ASP A 337 -39.27 -6.20 7.16
CA ASP A 337 -40.64 -5.76 6.91
C ASP A 337 -41.63 -6.94 6.94
N LEU A 338 -42.54 -6.93 7.92
CA LEU A 338 -43.57 -7.96 8.13
C LEU A 338 -44.93 -7.57 7.52
N SER A 339 -45.03 -6.46 6.78
CA SER A 339 -46.32 -5.98 6.25
C SER A 339 -46.98 -6.96 5.28
N ASN A 340 -46.19 -7.76 4.55
CA ASN A 340 -46.66 -8.67 3.51
C ASN A 340 -46.44 -10.16 3.82
N LEU A 341 -45.74 -10.48 4.92
CA LEU A 341 -45.37 -11.85 5.27
C LEU A 341 -45.51 -12.05 6.78
N ALA A 342 -46.03 -13.21 7.18
CA ALA A 342 -45.99 -13.61 8.58
C ALA A 342 -44.53 -13.77 9.04
N MET A 343 -44.25 -13.47 10.31
CA MET A 343 -42.90 -13.52 10.88
C MET A 343 -42.15 -14.84 10.59
N PRO A 344 -42.75 -16.04 10.72
CA PRO A 344 -42.05 -17.29 10.40
C PRO A 344 -41.70 -17.44 8.92
N ASP A 345 -42.48 -16.84 8.01
CA ASP A 345 -42.23 -16.89 6.56
C ASP A 345 -41.14 -15.90 6.16
N ALA A 346 -41.21 -14.68 6.71
CA ALA A 346 -40.18 -13.65 6.54
C ALA A 346 -38.83 -14.13 7.07
N PHE A 347 -38.82 -14.75 8.26
CA PHE A 347 -37.64 -15.37 8.85
C PHE A 347 -37.03 -16.43 7.94
N ARG A 348 -37.82 -17.44 7.53
CA ARG A 348 -37.33 -18.51 6.64
C ARG A 348 -36.79 -17.98 5.32
N LYS A 349 -37.45 -17.00 4.72
CA LYS A 349 -37.01 -16.40 3.45
C LYS A 349 -35.72 -15.61 3.62
N ALA A 350 -35.60 -14.80 4.68
CA ALA A 350 -34.41 -14.01 4.96
C ALA A 350 -33.21 -14.91 5.31
N THR A 351 -33.40 -15.92 6.17
CA THR A 351 -32.39 -16.95 6.44
C THR A 351 -31.97 -17.66 5.16
N GLY A 352 -32.91 -17.95 4.25
CA GLY A 352 -32.63 -18.52 2.93
C GLY A 352 -31.63 -17.69 2.12
N TYR A 353 -31.82 -16.36 2.03
CA TYR A 353 -30.87 -15.48 1.33
C TYR A 353 -29.47 -15.50 1.95
N ILE A 354 -29.37 -15.44 3.27
CA ILE A 354 -28.08 -15.50 3.96
C ILE A 354 -27.42 -16.85 3.70
N TYR A 355 -28.17 -17.96 3.83
CA TYR A 355 -27.66 -19.30 3.61
C TYR A 355 -27.21 -19.54 2.17
N SER A 356 -27.99 -19.10 1.18
CA SER A 356 -27.62 -19.21 -0.23
C SER A 356 -26.33 -18.45 -0.53
N TRP A 357 -26.14 -17.26 0.08
CA TRP A 357 -24.88 -16.53 -0.02
C TRP A 357 -23.72 -17.32 0.58
N VAL A 358 -23.87 -17.89 1.79
CA VAL A 358 -22.85 -18.74 2.41
C VAL A 358 -22.53 -19.94 1.51
N LYS A 359 -23.53 -20.72 1.10
CA LYS A 359 -23.35 -21.92 0.26
C LYS A 359 -22.58 -21.58 -1.02
N SER A 360 -23.00 -20.53 -1.74
CA SER A 360 -22.35 -20.10 -3.00
C SER A 360 -20.88 -19.68 -2.87
N ARG A 361 -20.42 -19.34 -1.66
CA ARG A 361 -19.05 -18.86 -1.40
C ARG A 361 -18.15 -19.91 -0.77
N TYR A 362 -18.75 -20.91 -0.12
CA TYR A 362 -18.05 -21.83 0.77
C TYR A 362 -18.22 -23.30 0.39
N GLU A 363 -19.08 -23.65 -0.58
CA GLU A 363 -19.32 -25.04 -1.03
C GLU A 363 -18.07 -25.76 -1.55
N ASP A 364 -17.15 -25.03 -2.22
CA ASP A 364 -15.88 -25.59 -2.71
C ASP A 364 -14.90 -25.92 -1.58
N VAL A 365 -15.04 -25.26 -0.42
CA VAL A 365 -14.18 -25.45 0.76
C VAL A 365 -14.78 -26.50 1.70
N PHE A 366 -16.10 -26.47 1.86
CA PHE A 366 -16.85 -27.28 2.80
C PHE A 366 -17.87 -28.14 2.06
N THR A 367 -17.45 -29.34 1.66
CA THR A 367 -18.25 -30.27 0.85
C THR A 367 -19.40 -30.91 1.62
N ASP A 368 -19.44 -30.75 2.95
CA ASP A 368 -20.48 -31.23 3.86
C ASP A 368 -21.49 -30.14 4.25
N LEU A 369 -21.48 -28.98 3.59
CA LEU A 369 -22.49 -27.94 3.80
C LEU A 369 -23.91 -28.50 3.52
N PRO A 370 -24.89 -28.25 4.40
CA PRO A 370 -26.26 -28.74 4.22
C PRO A 370 -26.93 -28.29 2.92
N GLU A 371 -28.00 -28.97 2.50
CA GLU A 371 -28.76 -28.53 1.31
C GLU A 371 -29.60 -27.27 1.59
N SER A 372 -30.06 -27.12 2.83
CA SER A 372 -30.88 -25.99 3.32
C SER A 372 -30.33 -25.42 4.62
N ALA A 373 -30.81 -24.24 5.03
CA ALA A 373 -30.36 -23.57 6.24
C ALA A 373 -30.60 -24.44 7.49
N GLU A 374 -29.49 -24.82 8.15
CA GLU A 374 -29.45 -25.60 9.38
C GLU A 374 -28.30 -25.11 10.26
N THR A 375 -28.22 -25.63 11.49
CA THR A 375 -27.06 -25.38 12.36
C THR A 375 -25.85 -26.12 11.81
N TYR A 376 -24.76 -25.41 11.54
CA TYR A 376 -23.55 -25.94 10.93
C TYR A 376 -22.32 -25.20 11.45
N VAL A 377 -21.29 -25.93 11.87
CA VAL A 377 -20.03 -25.33 12.32
C VAL A 377 -18.87 -26.12 11.74
N ASN A 378 -18.08 -25.47 10.89
CA ASN A 378 -16.84 -26.06 10.37
C ASN A 378 -15.79 -24.97 10.11
N ALA A 379 -14.52 -25.36 10.14
CA ALA A 379 -13.39 -24.48 9.91
C ALA A 379 -12.24 -25.23 9.25
N GLU A 380 -11.70 -24.61 8.20
CA GLU A 380 -10.50 -25.03 7.47
C GLU A 380 -9.46 -23.89 7.55
N PRO A 381 -8.17 -24.13 7.27
CA PRO A 381 -7.16 -23.07 7.30
C PRO A 381 -7.57 -21.84 6.45
N GLY A 382 -7.85 -20.72 7.14
CA GLY A 382 -8.24 -19.45 6.51
C GLY A 382 -9.75 -19.26 6.26
N TYR A 383 -10.57 -20.29 6.47
CA TYR A 383 -12.01 -20.26 6.22
C TYR A 383 -12.79 -20.81 7.42
N SER A 384 -13.89 -20.18 7.78
CA SER A 384 -14.81 -20.75 8.77
C SER A 384 -16.24 -20.38 8.45
N VAL A 385 -17.16 -21.28 8.79
CA VAL A 385 -18.61 -21.09 8.68
C VAL A 385 -19.22 -21.53 10.00
N ASN A 386 -19.92 -20.62 10.66
CA ASN A 386 -20.67 -20.88 11.88
C ASN A 386 -22.11 -20.38 11.71
N LEU A 387 -23.03 -21.32 11.58
CA LEU A 387 -24.46 -21.12 11.43
C LEU A 387 -25.16 -21.69 12.67
N SER A 388 -26.01 -20.89 13.29
CA SER A 388 -26.95 -21.34 14.31
C SER A 388 -28.35 -21.08 13.78
N TYR A 389 -29.16 -22.13 13.68
CA TYR A 389 -30.52 -22.05 13.17
C TYR A 389 -31.49 -22.69 14.17
N ASP A 390 -32.42 -21.89 14.66
CA ASP A 390 -33.50 -22.29 15.55
C ASP A 390 -34.81 -21.68 15.04
N ALA A 391 -35.55 -22.49 14.29
CA ALA A 391 -36.82 -22.09 13.71
C ALA A 391 -37.93 -21.89 14.74
N GLU A 392 -37.88 -22.60 15.88
CA GLU A 392 -38.91 -22.52 16.92
C GLU A 392 -38.84 -21.18 17.64
N ASN A 393 -37.61 -20.73 17.95
CA ASN A 393 -37.36 -19.43 18.60
C ASN A 393 -37.16 -18.27 17.61
N VAL A 394 -37.29 -18.52 16.29
CA VAL A 394 -37.12 -17.51 15.22
C VAL A 394 -35.75 -16.82 15.37
N TYR A 395 -34.71 -17.65 15.44
CA TYR A 395 -33.35 -17.21 15.63
C TYR A 395 -32.44 -17.83 14.58
N PHE A 396 -31.66 -16.99 13.91
CA PHE A 396 -30.62 -17.41 13.00
C PHE A 396 -29.40 -16.51 13.18
N SER A 397 -28.22 -17.10 13.27
CA SER A 397 -26.96 -16.35 13.21
C SER A 397 -26.00 -17.00 12.24
N GLU A 398 -25.39 -16.17 11.40
CA GLU A 398 -24.30 -16.53 10.51
C GLU A 398 -23.04 -15.77 10.94
N LYS A 399 -21.92 -16.48 10.95
CA LYS A 399 -20.59 -15.91 11.06
C LYS A 399 -19.64 -16.67 10.17
N THR A 400 -19.08 -15.98 9.18
CA THR A 400 -18.13 -16.57 8.23
C THR A 400 -16.82 -15.80 8.19
N THR A 401 -15.74 -16.51 7.88
CA THR A 401 -14.43 -15.90 7.64
C THR A 401 -13.81 -16.40 6.34
N HIS A 402 -13.06 -15.55 5.65
CA HIS A 402 -12.25 -15.94 4.49
C HIS A 402 -11.01 -15.05 4.36
N LEU A 403 -9.98 -15.52 3.64
CA LEU A 403 -8.78 -14.73 3.36
C LEU A 403 -9.04 -13.68 2.27
N ASP A 404 -8.44 -12.50 2.40
CA ASP A 404 -8.46 -11.49 1.34
C ASP A 404 -7.63 -11.96 0.13
N THR A 405 -8.20 -11.85 -1.08
CA THR A 405 -7.56 -12.31 -2.32
C THR A 405 -6.48 -11.37 -2.85
N LYS A 406 -6.46 -10.10 -2.40
CA LYS A 406 -5.53 -9.06 -2.85
C LYS A 406 -4.50 -8.68 -1.79
N ILE A 407 -4.84 -8.78 -0.51
CA ILE A 407 -4.01 -8.31 0.60
C ILE A 407 -3.57 -9.49 1.46
N PRO A 408 -2.29 -9.92 1.35
CA PRO A 408 -1.73 -10.91 2.25
C PRO A 408 -1.90 -10.46 3.70
N THR A 409 -2.21 -11.42 4.58
CA THR A 409 -2.46 -11.28 6.05
C THR A 409 -3.78 -10.64 6.48
N ARG A 410 -4.69 -10.33 5.55
CA ARG A 410 -6.04 -9.84 5.88
C ARG A 410 -7.07 -10.97 5.86
N VAL A 411 -7.90 -11.01 6.89
CA VAL A 411 -9.03 -11.94 7.02
C VAL A 411 -10.33 -11.15 7.05
N TRP A 412 -11.28 -11.49 6.18
CA TRP A 412 -12.62 -10.94 6.19
C TRP A 412 -13.51 -11.73 7.15
N ILE A 413 -14.40 -11.01 7.85
CA ILE A 413 -15.34 -11.55 8.82
C ILE A 413 -16.70 -10.91 8.54
N SER A 414 -17.66 -11.73 8.12
CA SER A 414 -19.07 -11.33 7.94
C SER A 414 -19.90 -11.95 9.06
N GLU A 415 -20.83 -11.17 9.61
CA GLU A 415 -21.76 -11.63 10.65
C GLU A 415 -23.17 -11.11 10.33
N ALA A 416 -24.17 -11.97 10.41
CA ALA A 416 -25.58 -11.61 10.32
C ALA A 416 -26.39 -12.33 11.38
N VAL A 417 -27.33 -11.64 12.01
CA VAL A 417 -28.26 -12.22 12.99
C VAL A 417 -29.67 -11.79 12.66
N ILE A 418 -30.58 -12.75 12.61
CA ILE A 418 -32.02 -12.52 12.56
C ILE A 418 -32.61 -13.09 13.85
N CYS A 419 -33.28 -12.26 14.64
CA CYS A 419 -33.92 -12.71 15.87
C CYS A 419 -35.25 -12.01 16.13
N ARG A 420 -36.17 -12.71 16.81
CA ARG A 420 -37.44 -12.11 17.23
C ARG A 420 -37.23 -11.13 18.38
N GLU A 421 -37.79 -9.94 18.23
CA GLU A 421 -37.85 -8.89 19.26
C GLU A 421 -39.31 -8.43 19.41
N GLY A 422 -40.05 -9.09 20.31
CA GLY A 422 -41.48 -8.85 20.47
C GLY A 422 -42.29 -9.28 19.23
N ASP A 423 -42.92 -8.31 18.59
CA ASP A 423 -43.65 -8.43 17.32
C ASP A 423 -42.80 -8.03 16.09
N ARG A 424 -41.56 -7.56 16.31
CA ARG A 424 -40.60 -7.22 15.25
C ARG A 424 -39.60 -8.36 15.01
N LEU A 425 -39.03 -8.38 13.81
CA LEU A 425 -37.99 -9.31 13.43
C LEU A 425 -36.69 -8.53 13.19
N LYS A 426 -35.80 -8.53 14.19
CA LYS A 426 -34.55 -7.77 14.15
C LYS A 426 -33.57 -8.44 13.20
N PHE A 427 -32.89 -7.64 12.40
CA PHE A 427 -31.88 -8.05 11.43
C PHE A 427 -30.65 -7.16 11.55
N THR A 428 -29.59 -7.73 12.14
CA THR A 428 -28.31 -7.06 12.34
C THR A 428 -27.27 -7.66 11.42
N VAL A 429 -26.50 -6.83 10.72
CA VAL A 429 -25.42 -7.28 9.82
C VAL A 429 -24.18 -6.46 10.07
N SER A 430 -23.03 -7.12 10.09
CA SER A 430 -21.74 -6.47 10.11
C SER A 430 -20.76 -7.14 9.16
N ASN A 431 -19.85 -6.34 8.62
CA ASN A 431 -18.71 -6.84 7.85
C ASN A 431 -17.47 -6.08 8.28
N ARG A 432 -16.40 -6.81 8.53
CA ARG A 432 -15.13 -6.29 9.00
C ARG A 432 -13.98 -7.10 8.45
N TYR A 433 -12.80 -6.52 8.46
CA TYR A 433 -11.57 -7.26 8.21
C TYR A 433 -10.63 -7.19 9.41
N ALA A 434 -9.78 -8.19 9.55
CA ALA A 434 -8.76 -8.29 10.57
C ALA A 434 -7.36 -8.34 9.93
N GLU A 435 -6.42 -7.52 10.41
CA GLU A 435 -5.03 -7.45 9.92
C GLU A 435 -4.06 -7.00 11.03
N PRO A 436 -2.73 -7.18 10.87
CA PRO A 436 -1.75 -6.73 11.87
C PRO A 436 -1.84 -5.22 12.15
N ALA A 437 -1.92 -4.86 13.43
CA ALA A 437 -2.16 -3.47 13.87
C ALA A 437 -1.00 -2.50 13.57
N ASP A 438 0.18 -3.02 13.27
CA ASP A 438 1.40 -2.27 12.93
C ASP A 438 1.50 -1.87 11.45
N ARG A 439 0.55 -2.30 10.61
CA ARG A 439 0.51 -1.90 9.20
C ARG A 439 0.05 -0.44 9.06
N TYR A 440 0.79 0.36 8.30
CA TYR A 440 0.41 1.73 7.95
C TYR A 440 -1.00 1.73 7.33
N ARG A 441 -1.89 2.52 7.93
CA ARG A 441 -3.27 2.72 7.48
C ARG A 441 -3.37 4.05 6.79
N ASP A 442 -3.88 3.99 5.57
CA ASP A 442 -4.52 5.14 5.00
C ASP A 442 -5.93 5.24 5.60
N ASN A 443 -6.06 5.98 6.71
CA ASN A 443 -7.35 6.21 7.36
C ASN A 443 -8.35 6.92 6.44
N GLU A 444 -7.89 7.52 5.34
CA GLU A 444 -8.71 8.25 4.38
C GLU A 444 -9.40 7.33 3.35
N ASN A 445 -9.15 6.02 3.38
CA ASN A 445 -9.72 5.06 2.43
C ASN A 445 -10.34 3.83 3.14
N VAL A 446 -11.38 4.05 3.97
CA VAL A 446 -12.19 2.96 4.53
C VAL A 446 -12.94 2.24 3.39
N LEU A 447 -12.58 0.99 3.13
CA LEU A 447 -13.21 0.13 2.12
C LEU A 447 -14.62 -0.27 2.55
N PHE A 448 -15.63 0.58 2.32
CA PHE A 448 -17.02 0.19 2.54
C PHE A 448 -17.37 -1.09 1.77
N SER A 449 -17.78 -2.14 2.48
CA SER A 449 -18.08 -3.45 1.90
C SER A 449 -19.25 -4.10 2.63
N ARG A 450 -20.39 -4.17 1.95
CA ARG A 450 -21.64 -4.73 2.45
C ARG A 450 -21.87 -6.13 1.87
N PRO A 451 -22.27 -7.15 2.67
CA PRO A 451 -22.64 -8.46 2.14
C PRO A 451 -23.84 -8.38 1.18
N ASN A 452 -23.78 -9.13 0.08
CA ASN A 452 -24.80 -9.05 -0.99
C ASN A 452 -26.20 -9.43 -0.49
N PHE A 453 -26.32 -10.43 0.39
CA PHE A 453 -27.61 -10.89 0.92
C PHE A 453 -28.39 -9.77 1.63
N PHE A 454 -27.72 -8.74 2.17
CA PHE A 454 -28.40 -7.62 2.82
C PHE A 454 -29.23 -6.82 1.81
N GLY A 455 -28.67 -6.57 0.62
CA GLY A 455 -29.38 -5.94 -0.48
C GLY A 455 -30.53 -6.82 -0.98
N GLU A 456 -30.28 -8.12 -1.17
CA GLU A 456 -31.30 -9.06 -1.62
C GLU A 456 -32.49 -9.15 -0.65
N ILE A 457 -32.25 -9.14 0.66
CA ILE A 457 -33.31 -9.12 1.68
C ILE A 457 -34.07 -7.79 1.62
N ALA A 458 -33.36 -6.67 1.48
CA ALA A 458 -33.98 -5.35 1.36
C ALA A 458 -34.89 -5.24 0.11
N ASP A 459 -34.44 -5.77 -1.02
CA ASP A 459 -35.19 -5.79 -2.28
C ASP A 459 -36.40 -6.73 -2.22
N ASN A 460 -36.21 -7.98 -1.79
CA ASN A 460 -37.18 -9.05 -1.96
C ASN A 460 -38.12 -9.26 -0.78
N ILE A 461 -37.79 -8.69 0.38
CA ILE A 461 -38.60 -8.76 1.61
C ILE A 461 -38.90 -7.34 2.07
N GLY A 462 -37.85 -6.55 2.29
CA GLY A 462 -37.90 -5.22 2.87
C GLY A 462 -37.16 -5.18 4.19
N ILE A 463 -36.42 -4.09 4.39
CA ILE A 463 -35.81 -3.74 5.68
C ILE A 463 -36.35 -2.40 6.16
N VAL A 464 -36.38 -2.20 7.47
CA VAL A 464 -36.99 -1.08 8.18
C VAL A 464 -35.99 -0.51 9.16
N ASP A 465 -35.80 0.80 9.10
CA ASP A 465 -35.14 1.62 10.10
C ASP A 465 -36.09 2.78 10.41
N VAL A 466 -36.95 2.60 11.41
CA VAL A 466 -38.17 3.41 11.67
C VAL A 466 -39.19 3.32 10.54
N GLU A 467 -38.81 3.69 9.31
CA GLU A 467 -39.56 3.47 8.07
C GLU A 467 -38.86 2.47 7.14
N ARG A 468 -39.62 1.92 6.17
CA ARG A 468 -39.07 1.00 5.17
C ARG A 468 -38.02 1.68 4.29
N MET A 469 -36.80 1.13 4.27
CA MET A 469 -35.68 1.58 3.44
C MET A 469 -35.91 1.26 1.96
N ARG A 470 -35.41 2.12 1.06
CA ARG A 470 -35.57 1.98 -0.40
C ARG A 470 -34.43 2.65 -1.16
N GLU A 471 -34.04 2.09 -2.30
CA GLU A 471 -33.14 2.70 -3.29
C GLU A 471 -33.82 3.80 -4.14
N SER A 472 -34.77 4.53 -3.56
CA SER A 472 -35.54 5.57 -4.25
C SER A 472 -35.81 6.76 -3.35
N VAL A 473 -36.01 7.93 -3.97
CA VAL A 473 -36.28 9.18 -3.27
C VAL A 473 -37.75 9.25 -2.88
N ARG A 474 -38.05 9.60 -1.63
CA ARG A 474 -39.41 9.93 -1.19
C ARG A 474 -39.64 11.43 -1.29
N TYR A 475 -40.76 11.83 -1.88
CA TYR A 475 -41.11 13.24 -2.05
C TYR A 475 -41.99 13.70 -0.89
N VAL A 476 -41.77 14.93 -0.44
CA VAL A 476 -42.59 15.63 0.55
C VAL A 476 -43.38 16.69 -0.18
N GLU A 477 -44.67 16.41 -0.42
CA GLU A 477 -45.53 17.22 -1.28
C GLU A 477 -46.61 17.97 -0.49
N ASP A 478 -47.00 17.48 0.69
CA ASP A 478 -47.99 18.11 1.55
C ASP A 478 -47.60 18.13 3.05
N SER A 479 -48.48 18.69 3.88
CA SER A 479 -48.23 18.81 5.33
C SER A 479 -48.16 17.46 6.04
N LYS A 480 -48.83 16.41 5.52
CA LYS A 480 -48.77 15.08 6.12
C LYS A 480 -47.42 14.45 5.85
N ASP A 481 -46.93 14.52 4.61
CA ASP A 481 -45.59 14.03 4.27
C ASP A 481 -44.49 14.77 5.07
N TYR A 482 -44.72 16.06 5.35
CA TYR A 482 -43.82 16.87 6.17
C TYR A 482 -43.82 16.41 7.63
N ASP A 483 -45.00 16.17 8.21
CA ASP A 483 -45.11 15.68 9.57
C ASP A 483 -44.41 14.31 9.68
N ASP A 484 -44.63 13.40 8.73
CA ASP A 484 -43.93 12.10 8.64
C ASP A 484 -42.39 12.27 8.56
N LEU A 485 -41.89 13.25 7.79
CA LEU A 485 -40.47 13.58 7.73
C LEU A 485 -39.93 14.03 9.09
N THR A 486 -40.63 14.96 9.75
CA THR A 486 -40.16 15.50 11.03
C THR A 486 -40.18 14.46 12.14
N THR A 487 -41.18 13.56 12.15
CA THR A 487 -41.21 12.40 13.05
C THR A 487 -40.01 11.48 12.82
N LEU A 488 -39.69 11.16 11.57
CA LEU A 488 -38.51 10.33 11.24
C LEU A 488 -37.19 10.99 11.66
N ILE A 489 -37.06 12.31 11.51
CA ILE A 489 -35.85 13.06 11.91
C ILE A 489 -35.68 13.00 13.44
N ALA A 490 -36.77 13.15 14.18
CA ALA A 490 -36.78 13.21 15.64
C ALA A 490 -36.68 11.83 16.32
N GLU A 491 -36.89 10.74 15.59
CA GLU A 491 -36.89 9.40 16.16
C GLU A 491 -35.50 8.98 16.67
N GLU A 492 -35.43 8.61 17.95
CA GLU A 492 -34.19 8.25 18.64
C GLU A 492 -33.77 6.80 18.35
N GLU A 493 -34.73 5.91 18.01
CA GLU A 493 -34.43 4.52 17.61
C GLU A 493 -33.77 4.42 16.23
N ARG A 494 -33.70 5.52 15.46
CA ARG A 494 -33.15 5.56 14.11
C ARG A 494 -31.64 5.32 14.11
N THR A 495 -31.19 4.44 13.22
CA THR A 495 -29.77 4.08 13.07
C THR A 495 -29.11 4.70 11.84
N PHE A 496 -29.89 5.02 10.78
CA PHE A 496 -29.35 5.59 9.55
C PHE A 496 -29.68 7.07 9.37
N PRO A 497 -28.82 7.86 8.69
CA PRO A 497 -29.06 9.28 8.47
C PRO A 497 -30.31 9.56 7.64
N VAL A 498 -30.95 10.72 7.87
CA VAL A 498 -31.97 11.30 6.98
C VAL A 498 -31.32 12.38 6.14
N ILE A 499 -31.53 12.34 4.83
CA ILE A 499 -30.96 13.27 3.86
C ILE A 499 -32.11 13.97 3.16
N VAL A 500 -32.19 15.28 3.34
CA VAL A 500 -33.27 16.12 2.81
C VAL A 500 -32.73 17.02 1.72
N PHE A 501 -33.28 16.87 0.51
CA PHE A 501 -33.00 17.69 -0.65
C PHE A 501 -34.05 18.80 -0.79
N MET A 502 -33.58 20.02 -1.06
CA MET A 502 -34.41 21.13 -1.53
C MET A 502 -33.81 21.70 -2.81
N ALA A 503 -34.64 21.98 -3.80
CA ALA A 503 -34.21 22.54 -5.06
C ALA A 503 -35.23 23.54 -5.61
N SER A 504 -34.74 24.70 -6.04
CA SER A 504 -35.49 25.76 -6.70
C SER A 504 -35.77 25.43 -8.16
N ASP A 505 -34.82 24.74 -8.81
CA ASP A 505 -34.95 24.14 -10.13
C ASP A 505 -34.31 22.74 -10.17
N GLY A 506 -34.73 21.89 -11.09
CA GLY A 506 -34.19 20.53 -11.23
C GLY A 506 -32.78 20.44 -11.82
N ARG A 507 -32.19 21.55 -12.30
CA ARG A 507 -31.01 21.50 -13.18
C ARG A 507 -29.75 21.01 -12.48
N TRP A 508 -29.58 21.38 -11.21
CA TRP A 508 -28.43 20.93 -10.43
C TRP A 508 -28.63 19.51 -9.91
N LEU A 509 -29.88 19.11 -9.63
CA LEU A 509 -30.23 17.73 -9.28
C LEU A 509 -29.96 16.75 -10.42
N ASP A 510 -30.12 17.17 -11.68
CA ASP A 510 -29.74 16.36 -12.84
C ASP A 510 -28.22 16.14 -12.91
N LYS A 511 -27.44 17.16 -12.54
CA LYS A 511 -25.96 17.06 -12.49
C LYS A 511 -25.45 16.29 -11.28
N PHE A 512 -26.13 16.43 -10.14
CA PHE A 512 -25.88 15.63 -8.95
C PHE A 512 -26.31 14.18 -9.19
N ASP A 513 -27.40 13.98 -9.93
CA ASP A 513 -28.05 12.71 -10.23
C ASP A 513 -28.46 11.99 -8.93
N MET A 514 -29.56 12.51 -8.39
CA MET A 514 -30.16 12.12 -7.11
C MET A 514 -30.71 10.70 -7.11
N ASN A 515 -31.22 10.21 -8.25
CA ASN A 515 -31.69 8.83 -8.36
C ASN A 515 -30.54 7.82 -8.25
N TYR A 516 -29.42 8.08 -8.93
CA TYR A 516 -28.23 7.25 -8.76
C TYR A 516 -27.66 7.35 -7.34
N PHE A 517 -27.70 8.53 -6.72
CA PHE A 517 -27.34 8.67 -5.32
C PHE A 517 -28.23 7.80 -4.42
N ALA A 518 -29.54 7.79 -4.64
CA ALA A 518 -30.48 6.96 -3.89
C ALA A 518 -30.26 5.46 -4.10
N TYR A 519 -29.93 5.05 -5.31
CA TYR A 519 -29.50 3.70 -5.60
C TYR A 519 -28.22 3.31 -4.81
N LEU A 520 -27.26 4.22 -4.66
CA LEU A 520 -26.01 3.91 -3.97
C LEU A 520 -26.19 3.74 -2.45
N VAL A 521 -27.01 4.57 -1.79
CA VAL A 521 -27.06 4.67 -0.32
C VAL A 521 -28.42 4.34 0.31
N GLY A 522 -29.47 4.08 -0.47
CA GLY A 522 -30.85 3.98 0.02
C GLY A 522 -31.16 2.84 0.99
N TYR A 523 -30.23 1.91 1.22
CA TYR A 523 -30.34 0.87 2.25
C TYR A 523 -29.58 1.16 3.54
N TYR A 524 -28.97 2.35 3.64
CA TYR A 524 -28.28 2.82 4.84
C TYR A 524 -28.34 4.35 4.98
N ALA A 525 -29.34 4.97 4.34
CA ALA A 525 -29.75 6.36 4.51
C ALA A 525 -31.20 6.55 4.01
N HIS A 526 -31.98 7.38 4.70
CA HIS A 526 -33.31 7.82 4.27
C HIS A 526 -33.18 9.03 3.36
N ILE A 527 -33.81 9.01 2.18
CA ILE A 527 -33.63 10.06 1.18
C ILE A 527 -34.96 10.72 0.86
N LYS A 528 -35.03 12.02 1.12
CA LYS A 528 -36.25 12.82 1.11
C LYS A 528 -36.04 14.05 0.22
N MET A 529 -37.03 14.44 -0.56
CA MET A 529 -37.00 15.67 -1.35
C MET A 529 -38.27 16.49 -1.10
N ILE A 530 -38.09 17.71 -0.60
CA ILE A 530 -39.21 18.64 -0.40
C ILE A 530 -39.50 19.36 -1.72
N ARG A 531 -40.73 19.22 -2.22
CA ARG A 531 -41.18 19.87 -3.46
C ARG A 531 -42.12 21.04 -3.19
N SER A 532 -42.87 21.02 -2.10
CA SER A 532 -43.80 22.08 -1.76
C SER A 532 -43.05 23.35 -1.33
N PRO A 533 -43.24 24.51 -2.02
CA PRO A 533 -42.60 25.75 -1.62
C PRO A 533 -43.00 26.23 -0.23
N TYR A 534 -44.19 25.83 0.24
CA TYR A 534 -44.63 26.11 1.60
C TYR A 534 -43.86 25.27 2.61
N GLU A 535 -43.77 23.94 2.39
CA GLU A 535 -43.04 23.05 3.28
C GLU A 535 -41.54 23.33 3.27
N SER A 536 -40.95 23.75 2.15
CA SER A 536 -39.54 24.18 2.11
C SER A 536 -39.27 25.38 3.02
N ARG A 537 -40.18 26.37 3.07
CA ARG A 537 -40.06 27.52 3.99
C ARG A 537 -40.26 27.11 5.44
N LYS A 538 -41.19 26.19 5.70
CA LYS A 538 -41.44 25.62 7.02
C LYS A 538 -40.20 24.87 7.51
N PHE A 539 -39.65 23.97 6.69
CA PHE A 539 -38.40 23.24 6.95
C PHE A 539 -37.23 24.17 7.28
N ALA A 540 -37.03 25.20 6.46
CA ALA A 540 -35.94 26.15 6.67
C ALA A 540 -36.07 26.88 8.01
N LYS A 541 -37.30 27.20 8.45
CA LYS A 541 -37.55 27.83 9.74
C LYS A 541 -37.35 26.86 10.90
N ASP A 542 -37.90 25.64 10.79
CA ASP A 542 -37.90 24.64 11.88
C ASP A 542 -36.47 24.18 12.21
N TYR A 543 -35.59 24.07 11.20
CA TYR A 543 -34.21 23.63 11.37
C TYR A 543 -33.15 24.75 11.24
N GLY A 544 -33.59 26.03 11.21
CA GLY A 544 -32.68 27.18 11.25
C GLY A 544 -31.79 27.38 10.02
N LEU A 545 -32.25 26.98 8.83
CA LEU A 545 -31.53 27.19 7.58
C LEU A 545 -31.59 28.67 7.14
N LYS A 546 -30.57 29.09 6.38
CA LYS A 546 -30.55 30.40 5.75
C LYS A 546 -31.63 30.50 4.66
N ILE A 547 -32.72 31.21 4.95
CA ILE A 547 -33.90 31.32 4.08
C ILE A 547 -33.53 31.79 2.65
N ASP A 548 -32.57 32.71 2.52
CA ASP A 548 -32.17 33.26 1.22
C ASP A 548 -31.31 32.28 0.38
N GLU A 549 -30.75 31.24 1.00
CA GLU A 549 -29.85 30.27 0.35
C GLU A 549 -30.43 28.83 0.32
N CYS A 550 -31.44 28.52 1.13
CA CYS A 550 -31.95 27.16 1.34
C CYS A 550 -32.69 26.58 0.13
N ALA A 551 -33.03 27.41 -0.85
CA ALA A 551 -33.78 27.00 -2.03
C ALA A 551 -33.07 25.87 -2.81
N ASP A 552 -31.73 25.87 -2.84
CA ASP A 552 -30.92 24.77 -3.35
C ASP A 552 -29.97 24.29 -2.24
N SER A 553 -30.38 23.24 -1.51
CA SER A 553 -29.60 22.72 -0.39
C SER A 553 -29.78 21.22 -0.15
N ILE A 554 -28.80 20.65 0.55
CA ILE A 554 -28.85 19.28 1.06
C ILE A 554 -28.61 19.36 2.57
N THR A 555 -29.54 18.83 3.36
CA THR A 555 -29.42 18.75 4.82
C THR A 555 -29.30 17.31 5.26
N VAL A 556 -28.30 17.00 6.08
CA VAL A 556 -28.03 15.65 6.58
C VAL A 556 -28.25 15.61 8.09
N PHE A 557 -29.08 14.68 8.54
CA PHE A 557 -29.39 14.43 9.95
C PHE A 557 -28.81 13.08 10.36
N TYR A 558 -27.61 13.07 10.93
CA TYR A 558 -27.06 11.86 11.55
C TYR A 558 -27.72 11.65 12.93
N PRO A 559 -28.02 10.40 13.33
CA PRO A 559 -28.51 10.12 14.68
C PRO A 559 -27.58 10.69 15.75
N GLY A 560 -28.13 11.37 16.76
CA GLY A 560 -27.39 11.94 17.88
C GLY A 560 -26.44 13.11 17.54
N ARG A 561 -26.57 13.74 16.36
CA ARG A 561 -25.75 14.90 15.95
C ARG A 561 -26.62 16.05 15.45
N GLU A 562 -26.10 17.26 15.57
CA GLU A 562 -26.69 18.45 14.98
C GLU A 562 -26.76 18.34 13.44
N PRO A 563 -27.80 18.88 12.80
CA PRO A 563 -27.96 18.82 11.36
C PRO A 563 -26.89 19.61 10.63
N TYR A 564 -26.41 19.06 9.52
CA TYR A 564 -25.44 19.72 8.64
C TYR A 564 -26.09 20.07 7.30
N THR A 565 -26.12 21.36 6.95
CA THR A 565 -26.68 21.86 5.69
C THR A 565 -25.58 22.33 4.76
N SER A 566 -25.56 21.83 3.52
CA SER A 566 -24.77 22.37 2.41
C SER A 566 -25.68 23.13 1.44
N TYR A 567 -25.31 24.36 1.14
CA TYR A 567 -26.03 25.24 0.23
C TYR A 567 -25.44 25.16 -1.19
N LYS A 568 -26.09 25.84 -2.14
CA LYS A 568 -25.70 25.88 -3.55
C LYS A 568 -24.21 26.12 -3.77
N THR A 569 -23.61 27.12 -3.11
CA THR A 569 -22.18 27.43 -3.27
C THR A 569 -21.29 26.29 -2.81
N ASP A 570 -21.63 25.64 -1.70
CA ASP A 570 -20.87 24.53 -1.14
C ASP A 570 -20.89 23.34 -2.10
N ILE A 571 -22.06 23.03 -2.67
CA ILE A 571 -22.26 21.93 -3.62
C ILE A 571 -21.50 22.19 -4.94
N PHE A 572 -21.56 23.41 -5.46
CA PHE A 572 -21.00 23.75 -6.77
C PHE A 572 -19.48 23.97 -6.75
N HIS A 573 -18.91 24.39 -5.63
CA HIS A 573 -17.48 24.60 -5.48
C HIS A 573 -16.75 23.41 -4.84
N THR A 574 -17.45 22.31 -4.58
CA THR A 574 -16.80 21.10 -4.07
C THR A 574 -15.85 20.53 -5.12
N THR A 575 -14.63 20.23 -4.68
CA THR A 575 -13.66 19.40 -5.37
C THR A 575 -13.51 18.10 -4.62
N PHE A 576 -13.46 16.98 -5.34
CA PHE A 576 -13.26 15.65 -4.77
C PHE A 576 -12.22 14.90 -5.58
N GLU A 577 -11.17 14.45 -4.90
CA GLU A 577 -10.09 13.68 -5.53
C GLU A 577 -10.56 12.26 -5.80
N VAL A 578 -10.45 11.81 -7.06
CA VAL A 578 -10.83 10.45 -7.46
C VAL A 578 -9.59 9.66 -7.80
N ILE A 579 -9.27 8.70 -6.94
CA ILE A 579 -8.16 7.76 -7.14
C ILE A 579 -8.74 6.42 -7.58
N LYS A 580 -8.46 6.00 -8.81
CA LYS A 580 -8.74 4.65 -9.30
C LYS A 580 -7.45 3.86 -9.35
N VAL A 581 -7.08 3.27 -8.21
CA VAL A 581 -5.85 2.49 -8.01
C VAL A 581 -5.72 1.39 -9.07
N GLU A 582 -6.78 0.63 -9.32
CA GLU A 582 -6.79 -0.46 -10.31
C GLU A 582 -6.54 0.00 -11.75
N LYS A 583 -6.86 1.26 -12.07
CA LYS A 583 -6.68 1.85 -13.41
C LYS A 583 -5.51 2.83 -13.47
N ARG A 584 -4.78 3.03 -12.36
CA ARG A 584 -3.74 4.06 -12.18
C ARG A 584 -4.16 5.44 -12.69
N LYS A 585 -5.42 5.81 -12.47
CA LYS A 585 -5.98 7.12 -12.85
C LYS A 585 -6.25 7.96 -11.61
N TYR A 586 -5.81 9.21 -11.65
CA TYR A 586 -6.07 10.23 -10.63
C TYR A 586 -6.62 11.47 -11.34
N TRP A 587 -7.69 12.05 -10.82
CA TRP A 587 -8.19 13.35 -11.27
C TRP A 587 -9.04 13.99 -10.20
N ASN A 588 -9.12 15.32 -10.23
CA ASN A 588 -10.05 16.08 -9.40
C ASN A 588 -11.38 16.21 -10.15
N GLU A 589 -12.44 15.70 -9.53
CA GLU A 589 -13.81 15.94 -9.96
C GLU A 589 -14.32 17.21 -9.27
N ASN A 590 -15.09 18.04 -9.98
CA ASN A 590 -15.59 19.32 -9.46
C ASN A 590 -17.13 19.42 -9.57
N GLY A 591 -17.74 20.22 -8.71
CA GLY A 591 -19.16 20.56 -8.71
C GLY A 591 -20.06 19.46 -8.16
N CYS A 592 -21.31 19.40 -8.61
CA CYS A 592 -22.34 18.54 -8.02
C CYS A 592 -21.94 17.05 -7.96
N ARG A 593 -21.23 16.54 -8.98
CA ARG A 593 -20.76 15.15 -9.02
C ARG A 593 -19.66 14.88 -8.00
N ALA A 594 -18.80 15.87 -7.74
CA ALA A 594 -17.79 15.80 -6.70
C ALA A 594 -18.44 15.80 -5.32
N TYR A 595 -19.41 16.69 -5.09
CA TYR A 595 -20.19 16.73 -3.85
C TYR A 595 -20.94 15.40 -3.61
N ARG A 596 -21.52 14.78 -4.64
CA ARG A 596 -22.12 13.45 -4.53
C ARG A 596 -21.12 12.41 -4.00
N ARG A 597 -19.90 12.36 -4.57
CA ARG A 597 -18.87 11.41 -4.10
C ARG A 597 -18.46 11.67 -2.66
N LYS A 598 -18.27 12.95 -2.32
CA LYS A 598 -17.97 13.39 -0.96
C LYS A 598 -19.04 12.90 0.01
N LEU A 599 -20.31 13.18 -0.28
CA LEU A 599 -21.43 12.79 0.58
C LEU A 599 -21.57 11.26 0.70
N VAL A 600 -21.36 10.50 -0.40
CA VAL A 600 -21.34 9.03 -0.34
C VAL A 600 -20.20 8.53 0.56
N SER A 601 -19.01 9.13 0.49
CA SER A 601 -17.87 8.78 1.36
C SER A 601 -18.20 9.06 2.83
N GLU A 602 -18.70 10.26 3.13
CA GLU A 602 -19.08 10.67 4.48
C GLU A 602 -20.15 9.75 5.08
N ILE A 603 -21.17 9.36 4.31
CA ILE A 603 -22.19 8.41 4.78
C ILE A 603 -21.57 7.04 5.11
N ARG A 604 -20.66 6.56 4.28
CA ARG A 604 -20.00 5.26 4.46
C ARG A 604 -19.05 5.26 5.65
N GLU A 605 -18.30 6.34 5.85
CA GLU A 605 -17.41 6.53 7.00
C GLU A 605 -18.24 6.61 8.29
N ASN A 606 -19.31 7.40 8.29
CA ASN A 606 -20.19 7.52 9.46
C ASN A 606 -20.99 6.25 9.75
N ASN A 607 -21.21 5.38 8.76
CA ASN A 607 -21.86 4.10 9.00
C ASN A 607 -21.07 3.20 9.95
N VAL A 608 -19.74 3.32 10.01
CA VAL A 608 -18.89 2.42 10.81
C VAL A 608 -18.33 3.03 12.09
N LEU A 609 -18.54 4.34 12.29
CA LEU A 609 -18.12 5.09 13.49
C LEU A 609 -18.96 4.79 14.73
#